data_AF-A0A3D2HI45-F1
#
_entry.id   AF-A0A3D2HI45-F1
#
_cell.length_a   1.000
_cell.length_b   1.000
_cell.length_c   1.000
_cell.angle_alpha   90.00
_cell.angle_beta   90.00
_cell.angle_gamma   90.00
#
_symmetry.space_group_name_H-M   'P 1'
#
loop_
_entity.id
_entity.type
_entity.pdbx_description
1 polymer ?
#
loop_
_entity_poly.entity_id
_entity_poly.type
_entity_poly.pdbx_seq_one_letter_code
_entity_poly.pdbx_strand_id
1 'polypeptide(L)'
;MKWLILGIGCVLNRIPETIGNKICRFLGWVVYHTLGNRRRILLHNLSIVFPGKSDQWYRHIAKINCGRWVETAWLFFAASGWSETQIKRHITLSQNLVRAIENRNNNPHPTIVLLPHLNLMETMLYMPCGSKEFPETVLFYRSFRHKALTKAMQALRERLGIHLVNRKEGVVPLEAVLDRNGVVCIFFDQSAGDAGCLTTFCERLAS
;
A
#
# COMPACT_ATOMS: atom_id res chain seq x y z
N MET A 1 -15.12 -17.39 -2.68
CA MET A 1 -13.98 -16.50 -2.33
C MET A 1 -14.40 -15.08 -1.94
N LYS A 2 -15.22 -14.36 -2.73
CA LYS A 2 -15.71 -13.00 -2.36
C LYS A 2 -16.37 -12.98 -0.98
N TRP A 3 -17.31 -13.90 -0.73
CA TRP A 3 -17.98 -14.05 0.57
C TRP A 3 -17.04 -14.41 1.72
N LEU A 4 -15.94 -15.12 1.44
CA LEU A 4 -14.93 -15.42 2.45
C LEU A 4 -14.17 -14.16 2.86
N ILE A 5 -13.75 -13.33 1.90
CA ILE A 5 -13.06 -12.06 2.17
C ILE A 5 -13.98 -11.11 2.95
N LEU A 6 -15.24 -10.98 2.54
CA LEU A 6 -16.22 -10.17 3.25
C LEU A 6 -16.56 -10.73 4.64
N GLY A 7 -16.66 -12.05 4.76
CA GLY A 7 -16.88 -12.73 6.04
C GLY A 7 -15.73 -12.50 7.01
N ILE A 8 -14.48 -12.65 6.54
CA ILE A 8 -13.28 -12.31 7.31
C ILE A 8 -13.36 -10.83 7.72
N GLY A 9 -13.58 -9.91 6.78
CA GLY A 9 -13.70 -8.48 7.07
C GLY A 9 -14.74 -8.16 8.13
N CYS A 10 -15.93 -8.79 8.07
CA CYS A 10 -16.99 -8.63 9.06
C CYS A 10 -16.54 -9.05 10.47
N VAL A 11 -15.83 -10.18 10.60
CA VAL A 11 -15.25 -10.62 11.87
C VAL A 11 -14.20 -9.64 12.35
N LEU A 12 -13.25 -9.26 11.49
CA LEU A 12 -12.15 -8.34 11.86
C LEU A 12 -12.68 -6.98 12.33
N ASN A 13 -13.75 -6.47 11.71
CA ASN A 13 -14.36 -5.18 12.06
C ASN A 13 -15.07 -5.15 13.41
N ARG A 14 -15.34 -6.31 14.02
CA ARG A 14 -15.92 -6.41 15.37
C ARG A 14 -14.85 -6.52 16.47
N ILE A 15 -13.60 -6.72 16.09
CA ILE A 15 -12.49 -6.86 17.04
C ILE A 15 -12.03 -5.46 17.46
N PRO A 16 -11.99 -5.14 18.77
CA PRO A 16 -11.41 -3.89 19.25
C PRO A 16 -9.98 -3.71 18.76
N GLU A 17 -9.61 -2.47 18.39
CA GLU A 17 -8.29 -2.17 17.83
C GLU A 17 -7.13 -2.63 18.71
N THR A 18 -7.28 -2.53 20.04
CA THR A 18 -6.28 -3.00 21.01
C THR A 18 -6.04 -4.51 20.92
N ILE A 19 -7.10 -5.30 20.68
CA ILE A 19 -7.02 -6.75 20.49
C ILE A 19 -6.46 -7.05 19.10
N GLY A 20 -6.93 -6.36 18.06
CA GLY A 20 -6.40 -6.48 16.70
C GLY A 20 -4.90 -6.22 16.63
N ASN A 21 -4.42 -5.18 17.32
CA ASN A 21 -2.99 -4.87 17.43
C ASN A 21 -2.20 -6.01 18.11
N LYS A 22 -2.71 -6.56 19.22
CA LYS A 22 -2.08 -7.72 19.89
C LYS A 22 -2.02 -8.94 18.96
N ILE A 23 -3.08 -9.21 18.21
CA ILE A 23 -3.11 -10.30 17.22
C ILE A 23 -2.07 -10.05 16.12
N CYS A 24 -2.00 -8.85 15.55
CA CYS A 24 -1.00 -8.51 14.53
C CYS A 24 0.43 -8.68 15.05
N ARG A 25 0.70 -8.26 16.30
CA ARG A 25 2.01 -8.45 16.95
C ARG A 25 2.34 -9.93 17.17
N PHE A 26 1.36 -10.73 17.61
CA PHE A 26 1.54 -12.16 17.80
C PHE A 26 1.81 -12.88 16.47
N LEU A 27 0.99 -12.63 15.45
CA LEU A 27 1.19 -13.21 14.12
C LEU A 27 2.50 -12.71 13.47
N GLY A 28 2.87 -11.45 13.69
CA GLY A 28 4.17 -10.91 13.27
C GLY A 28 5.34 -11.62 13.95
N TRP A 29 5.22 -11.94 15.23
CA TRP A 29 6.19 -12.77 15.95
C TRP A 29 6.27 -14.17 15.34
N VAL A 30 5.15 -14.80 14.99
CA VAL A 30 5.13 -16.10 14.31
C VAL A 30 5.85 -16.01 12.97
N VAL A 31 5.51 -15.02 12.13
CA VAL A 31 6.15 -14.77 10.82
C VAL A 31 7.66 -14.63 10.96
N TYR A 32 8.14 -13.88 11.96
CA TYR A 32 9.55 -13.69 12.20
C TYR A 32 10.30 -15.01 12.51
N HIS A 33 9.67 -15.92 13.27
CA HIS A 33 10.32 -17.18 13.68
C HIS A 33 10.18 -18.29 12.63
N THR A 34 9.11 -18.30 11.84
CA THR A 34 8.83 -19.37 10.86
C THR A 34 9.37 -19.07 9.46
N LEU A 35 9.36 -17.80 9.01
CA LEU A 35 9.80 -17.43 7.66
C LEU A 35 11.28 -17.03 7.63
N GLY A 36 12.18 -17.98 7.87
CA GLY A 36 13.63 -17.76 7.98
C GLY A 36 14.25 -16.99 6.81
N ASN A 37 13.85 -17.29 5.57
CA ASN A 37 14.33 -16.56 4.39
C ASN A 37 13.92 -15.09 4.38
N ARG A 38 12.67 -14.79 4.78
CA ARG A 38 12.18 -13.42 4.87
C ARG A 38 12.87 -12.65 5.98
N ARG A 39 13.06 -13.29 7.14
CA ARG A 39 13.83 -12.73 8.26
C ARG A 39 15.25 -12.35 7.84
N ARG A 40 15.96 -13.22 7.11
CA ARG A 40 17.32 -12.95 6.63
C ARG A 40 17.39 -11.72 5.74
N ILE A 41 16.48 -11.61 4.76
CA ILE A 41 16.41 -10.46 3.86
C ILE A 41 16.11 -9.18 4.65
N LEU A 42 15.14 -9.23 5.57
CA LEU A 42 14.76 -8.08 6.40
C LEU A 42 15.94 -7.57 7.25
N LEU A 43 16.64 -8.47 7.94
CA LEU A 43 17.80 -8.09 8.75
C LEU A 43 18.94 -7.52 7.89
N HIS A 44 19.18 -8.10 6.70
CA HIS A 44 20.19 -7.58 5.77
C HIS A 44 19.82 -6.17 5.26
N ASN A 45 18.57 -5.94 4.88
CA ASN A 45 18.11 -4.62 4.46
C ASN A 45 18.25 -3.60 5.60
N LEU A 46 17.91 -3.98 6.84
CA LEU A 46 18.09 -3.10 7.99
C LEU A 46 19.56 -2.77 8.26
N SER A 47 20.49 -3.70 8.08
CA SER A 47 21.92 -3.43 8.26
C SER A 47 22.50 -2.48 7.21
N ILE A 48 21.93 -2.48 6.00
CA ILE A 48 22.29 -1.53 4.95
C ILE A 48 21.74 -0.14 5.25
N VAL A 49 20.44 -0.04 5.54
CA VAL A 49 19.75 1.26 5.69
C VAL A 49 20.14 1.95 7.00
N PHE A 50 20.40 1.18 8.05
CA PHE A 50 20.76 1.68 9.38
C PHE A 50 22.08 1.06 9.85
N PRO A 51 23.23 1.47 9.28
CA PRO A 51 24.53 0.93 9.66
C PRO A 51 24.87 1.24 11.12
N GLY A 52 25.71 0.39 11.73
CA GLY A 52 26.24 0.59 13.09
C GLY A 52 25.26 0.36 14.24
N LYS A 53 24.07 -0.20 13.99
CA LYS A 53 23.13 -0.59 15.06
C LYS A 53 23.49 -1.96 15.62
N SER A 54 23.05 -2.23 16.85
CA SER A 54 23.28 -3.53 17.50
C SER A 54 22.34 -4.62 16.93
N ASP A 55 22.76 -5.87 17.03
CA ASP A 55 21.94 -7.02 16.65
C ASP A 55 20.60 -7.09 17.41
N GLN A 56 20.57 -6.59 18.64
CA GLN A 56 19.33 -6.50 19.41
C GLN A 56 18.37 -5.49 18.78
N TRP A 57 18.89 -4.33 18.33
CA TRP A 57 18.09 -3.32 17.64
C TRP A 57 17.53 -3.87 16.32
N TYR A 58 18.37 -4.50 15.48
CA TYR A 58 17.91 -5.08 14.21
C TYR A 58 16.80 -6.13 14.43
N ARG A 59 16.99 -7.04 15.39
CA ARG A 59 15.98 -8.06 15.73
C ARG A 59 14.70 -7.44 16.29
N HIS A 60 14.80 -6.37 17.06
CA HIS A 60 13.64 -5.64 17.59
C HIS A 60 12.83 -4.98 16.47
N ILE A 61 13.48 -4.21 15.60
CA ILE A 61 12.83 -3.55 14.47
C ILE A 61 12.26 -4.56 13.48
N ALA A 62 12.98 -5.65 13.20
CA ALA A 62 12.48 -6.71 12.33
C ALA A 62 11.18 -7.34 12.85
N LYS A 63 11.08 -7.61 14.16
CA LYS A 63 9.84 -8.13 14.78
C LYS A 63 8.69 -7.12 14.67
N ILE A 64 8.95 -5.83 14.89
CA ILE A 64 7.95 -4.77 14.68
C ILE A 64 7.49 -4.77 13.23
N ASN A 65 8.43 -4.78 12.27
CA ASN A 65 8.12 -4.78 10.84
C ASN A 65 7.25 -5.98 10.43
N CYS A 66 7.53 -7.19 10.94
CA CYS A 66 6.67 -8.35 10.69
C CYS A 66 5.23 -8.14 11.22
N GLY A 67 5.07 -7.51 12.39
CA GLY A 67 3.75 -7.15 12.91
C GLY A 67 3.02 -6.12 12.04
N ARG A 68 3.74 -5.10 11.54
CA ARG A 68 3.21 -4.09 10.60
C ARG A 68 2.83 -4.69 9.25
N TRP A 69 3.61 -5.64 8.76
CA TRP A 69 3.26 -6.37 7.54
C TRP A 69 1.93 -7.14 7.70
N VAL A 70 1.71 -7.78 8.86
CA VAL A 70 0.42 -8.41 9.17
C VAL A 70 -0.70 -7.37 9.28
N GLU A 71 -0.43 -6.21 9.90
CA GLU A 71 -1.38 -5.10 10.02
C GLU A 71 -1.85 -4.58 8.65
N THR A 72 -0.96 -4.52 7.66
CA THR A 72 -1.32 -4.16 6.28
C THR A 72 -2.29 -5.17 5.66
N ALA A 73 -2.03 -6.47 5.84
CA ALA A 73 -2.96 -7.51 5.38
C ALA A 73 -4.30 -7.46 6.14
N TRP A 74 -4.26 -7.20 7.45
CA TRP A 74 -5.44 -7.03 8.29
C TRP A 74 -6.33 -5.90 7.78
N LEU A 75 -5.75 -4.73 7.50
CA LEU A 75 -6.47 -3.59 6.93
C LEU A 75 -7.14 -3.96 5.61
N PHE A 76 -6.43 -4.63 4.69
CA PHE A 76 -7.00 -5.04 3.41
C PHE A 76 -8.28 -5.88 3.58
N PHE A 77 -8.26 -6.88 4.46
CA PHE A 77 -9.43 -7.72 4.72
C PHE A 77 -10.54 -6.97 5.47
N ALA A 78 -10.20 -6.21 6.51
CA ALA A 78 -11.16 -5.43 7.29
C ALA A 78 -11.89 -4.39 6.42
N ALA A 79 -11.12 -3.63 5.64
CA ALA A 79 -11.62 -2.54 4.82
C ALA A 79 -12.34 -2.97 3.54
N SER A 80 -12.19 -4.24 3.13
CA SER A 80 -12.97 -4.83 2.03
C SER A 80 -14.49 -4.72 2.25
N GLY A 81 -14.94 -4.61 3.50
CA GLY A 81 -16.35 -4.45 3.87
C GLY A 81 -16.74 -3.08 4.42
N TRP A 82 -15.86 -2.08 4.41
CA TRP A 82 -16.18 -0.76 4.98
C TRP A 82 -17.09 0.07 4.09
N SER A 83 -18.10 0.69 4.70
CA SER A 83 -18.85 1.80 4.11
C SER A 83 -18.01 3.07 4.05
N GLU A 84 -18.42 4.05 3.24
CA GLU A 84 -17.76 5.36 3.19
C GLU A 84 -17.70 6.05 4.56
N THR A 85 -18.77 5.92 5.36
CA THR A 85 -18.81 6.43 6.73
C THR A 85 -17.76 5.76 7.63
N GLN A 86 -17.53 4.45 7.49
CA GLN A 86 -16.49 3.76 8.25
C GLN A 86 -15.10 4.18 7.81
N ILE A 87 -14.88 4.33 6.50
CA ILE A 87 -13.62 4.84 5.94
C ILE A 87 -13.30 6.22 6.55
N LYS A 88 -14.26 7.15 6.53
CA LYS A 88 -14.10 8.51 7.10
C LYS A 88 -13.83 8.54 8.60
N ARG A 89 -14.22 7.50 9.35
CA ARG A 89 -13.90 7.38 10.79
C ARG A 89 -12.47 6.93 11.05
N HIS A 90 -11.92 6.08 10.19
CA HIS A 90 -10.59 5.50 10.37
C HIS A 90 -9.50 6.28 9.63
N ILE A 91 -9.86 7.04 8.59
CA ILE A 91 -8.90 7.69 7.69
C ILE A 91 -9.18 9.19 7.68
N THR A 92 -8.16 9.94 8.08
CA THR A 92 -8.14 11.40 8.02
C THR A 92 -7.07 11.84 7.05
N LEU A 93 -7.42 12.70 6.10
CA LEU A 93 -6.44 13.31 5.21
C LEU A 93 -5.70 14.42 5.95
N SER A 94 -4.38 14.48 5.79
CA SER A 94 -3.62 15.59 6.32
C SER A 94 -4.00 16.89 5.60
N GLN A 95 -3.94 18.02 6.30
CA GLN A 95 -4.25 19.33 5.68
C GLN A 95 -3.33 19.63 4.49
N ASN A 96 -2.08 19.17 4.53
CA ASN A 96 -1.13 19.32 3.42
C ASN A 96 -1.61 18.58 2.17
N LEU A 97 -2.12 17.36 2.33
CA LEU A 97 -2.67 16.59 1.21
C LEU A 97 -3.94 17.23 0.65
N VAL A 98 -4.84 17.70 1.53
CA VAL A 98 -6.06 18.40 1.11
C VAL A 98 -5.71 19.64 0.29
N ARG A 99 -4.81 20.50 0.77
CA ARG A 99 -4.35 21.68 0.04
C ARG A 99 -3.66 21.33 -1.29
N ALA A 100 -2.90 20.25 -1.34
CA ALA A 100 -2.26 19.79 -2.58
C ALA A 100 -3.31 19.39 -3.64
N ILE A 101 -4.38 18.71 -3.22
CA ILE A 101 -5.51 18.36 -4.09
C ILE A 101 -6.24 19.63 -4.56
N GLU A 102 -6.55 20.56 -3.65
CA GLU A 102 -7.23 21.82 -3.98
C GLU A 102 -6.43 22.69 -4.96
N ASN A 103 -5.13 22.88 -4.70
CA ASN A 103 -4.25 23.64 -5.58
C ASN A 103 -4.19 23.05 -6.98
N ARG A 104 -4.17 21.72 -7.08
CA ARG A 104 -4.18 21.02 -8.35
C ARG A 104 -5.52 21.16 -9.06
N ASN A 105 -6.64 21.09 -8.35
CA ASN A 105 -7.95 21.28 -8.96
C ASN A 105 -8.12 22.70 -9.52
N ASN A 106 -7.57 23.70 -8.83
CA ASN A 106 -7.57 25.08 -9.29
C ASN A 106 -6.65 25.33 -10.51
N ASN A 107 -5.61 24.51 -10.69
CA ASN A 107 -4.71 24.57 -11.83
C ASN A 107 -4.37 23.15 -12.33
N PRO A 108 -5.27 22.49 -13.07
CA PRO A 108 -5.10 21.09 -13.47
C PRO A 108 -3.84 20.90 -14.34
N HIS A 109 -3.04 19.91 -13.98
CA HIS A 109 -1.84 19.52 -14.73
C HIS A 109 -1.61 18.01 -14.58
N PRO A 110 -0.88 17.37 -15.52
CA PRO A 110 -0.55 15.96 -15.41
C PRO A 110 0.26 15.71 -14.15
N THR A 111 -0.08 14.69 -13.37
CA THR A 111 0.59 14.42 -12.07
C THR A 111 0.99 12.97 -11.95
N ILE A 112 2.24 12.73 -11.56
CA ILE A 112 2.73 11.40 -11.18
C ILE A 112 2.96 11.39 -9.67
N VAL A 113 2.33 10.45 -8.96
CA VAL A 113 2.50 10.23 -7.53
C VAL A 113 3.34 8.98 -7.32
N LEU A 114 4.51 9.17 -6.73
CA LEU A 114 5.43 8.09 -6.38
C LEU A 114 5.14 7.59 -4.97
N LEU A 115 4.85 6.29 -4.88
CA LEU A 115 4.40 5.65 -3.66
C LEU A 115 5.44 4.64 -3.19
N PRO A 116 5.98 4.77 -1.97
CA PRO A 116 6.79 3.72 -1.39
C PRO A 116 5.90 2.60 -0.81
N HIS A 117 6.39 1.37 -0.80
CA HIS A 117 5.77 0.24 -0.11
C HIS A 117 6.00 0.34 1.40
N LEU A 118 5.29 1.24 2.06
CA LEU A 118 5.29 1.39 3.52
C LEU A 118 4.12 0.66 4.18
N ASN A 119 4.14 0.58 5.51
CA ASN A 119 3.03 0.01 6.27
C ASN A 119 1.73 0.75 5.96
N LEU A 120 0.63 0.00 5.83
CA LEU A 120 -0.70 0.52 5.54
C LEU A 120 -0.75 1.36 4.25
N MET A 121 0.12 1.10 3.27
CA MET A 121 0.13 1.86 2.02
C MET A 121 -1.25 1.88 1.35
N GLU A 122 -2.03 0.81 1.48
CA GLU A 122 -3.43 0.73 0.99
C GLU A 122 -4.33 1.88 1.47
N THR A 123 -3.99 2.57 2.57
CA THR A 123 -4.75 3.73 3.07
C THR A 123 -4.82 4.88 2.06
N MET A 124 -3.82 5.01 1.18
CA MET A 124 -3.81 5.99 0.09
C MET A 124 -5.02 5.81 -0.86
N LEU A 125 -5.59 4.62 -0.92
CA LEU A 125 -6.65 4.31 -1.88
C LEU A 125 -8.01 4.86 -1.43
N TYR A 126 -8.10 5.32 -0.19
CA TYR A 126 -9.30 5.92 0.36
C TYR A 126 -9.26 7.46 0.32
N MET A 127 -8.21 8.06 -0.27
CA MET A 127 -8.15 9.51 -0.50
C MET A 127 -9.41 10.07 -1.18
N PRO A 128 -10.02 9.40 -2.18
CA PRO A 128 -11.27 9.88 -2.78
C PRO A 128 -12.42 10.02 -1.78
N CYS A 129 -12.46 9.22 -0.70
CA CYS A 129 -13.49 9.37 0.33
C CYS A 129 -13.31 10.62 1.20
N GLY A 130 -12.12 11.23 1.20
CA GLY A 130 -11.81 12.42 1.98
C GLY A 130 -11.89 13.74 1.20
N SER A 131 -12.10 13.70 -0.12
CA SER A 131 -12.21 14.89 -0.99
C SER A 131 -13.39 14.75 -1.96
N LYS A 132 -14.24 15.77 -2.06
CA LYS A 132 -15.38 15.78 -3.00
C LYS A 132 -14.94 15.90 -4.46
N GLU A 133 -13.80 16.53 -4.69
CA GLU A 133 -13.23 16.77 -6.02
C GLU A 133 -11.90 16.03 -6.12
N PHE A 134 -11.96 14.70 -6.13
CA PHE A 134 -10.75 13.90 -6.31
C PHE A 134 -10.47 13.75 -7.81
N PRO A 135 -9.24 14.03 -8.28
CA PRO A 135 -8.94 13.96 -9.71
C PRO A 135 -8.99 12.53 -10.24
N GLU A 136 -9.22 12.37 -11.56
CA GLU A 136 -9.12 11.08 -12.24
C GLU A 136 -7.77 10.45 -11.89
N THR A 137 -7.79 9.32 -11.19
CA THR A 137 -6.58 8.69 -10.64
C THR A 137 -6.51 7.24 -11.06
N VAL A 138 -5.37 6.86 -11.63
CA VAL A 138 -5.05 5.49 -11.97
C VAL A 138 -3.87 4.98 -11.16
N LEU A 139 -3.96 3.74 -10.67
CA LEU A 139 -2.86 3.06 -10.00
C LEU A 139 -2.27 2.00 -10.93
N PHE A 140 -0.99 2.15 -11.22
CA PHE A 140 -0.22 1.15 -11.96
C PHE A 140 0.15 -0.01 -11.04
N TYR A 141 -0.35 -1.21 -11.33
CA TYR A 141 -0.23 -2.34 -10.41
C TYR A 141 0.15 -3.65 -11.10
N ARG A 142 0.62 -4.61 -10.28
CA ARG A 142 0.86 -6.00 -10.67
C ARG A 142 -0.21 -6.90 -10.03
N SER A 143 -0.89 -7.72 -10.83
CA SER A 143 -1.84 -8.71 -10.28
C SER A 143 -1.17 -9.67 -9.30
N PHE A 144 -1.93 -10.07 -8.27
CA PHE A 144 -1.56 -11.20 -7.44
C PHE A 144 -1.60 -12.51 -8.24
N ARG A 145 -0.82 -13.50 -7.80
CA ARG A 145 -0.86 -14.86 -8.37
C ARG A 145 -2.27 -15.48 -8.28
N HIS A 146 -2.99 -15.19 -7.20
CA HIS A 146 -4.38 -15.64 -7.03
C HIS A 146 -5.36 -14.66 -7.67
N LYS A 147 -6.09 -15.12 -8.70
CA LYS A 147 -7.07 -14.30 -9.43
C LYS A 147 -8.16 -13.70 -8.54
N ALA A 148 -8.61 -14.43 -7.52
CA ALA A 148 -9.69 -13.95 -6.66
C ALA A 148 -9.26 -12.81 -5.71
N LEU A 149 -8.01 -12.83 -5.22
CA LEU A 149 -7.46 -11.70 -4.45
C LEU A 149 -7.32 -10.47 -5.35
N THR A 150 -6.89 -10.67 -6.60
CA THR A 150 -6.84 -9.60 -7.60
C THR A 150 -8.22 -8.99 -7.83
N LYS A 151 -9.26 -9.81 -8.04
CA LYS A 151 -10.63 -9.32 -8.23
C LYS A 151 -11.19 -8.58 -7.00
N ALA A 152 -10.92 -9.07 -5.80
CA ALA A 152 -11.37 -8.41 -4.57
C ALA A 152 -10.69 -7.05 -4.38
N MET A 153 -9.38 -6.99 -4.64
CA MET A 153 -8.59 -5.77 -4.64
C MET A 153 -9.07 -4.77 -5.70
N GLN A 154 -9.39 -5.24 -6.91
CA GLN A 154 -9.96 -4.41 -7.97
C GLN A 154 -11.30 -3.81 -7.55
N ALA A 155 -12.23 -4.65 -7.10
CA ALA A 155 -13.55 -4.21 -6.67
C ALA A 155 -13.50 -3.20 -5.51
N LEU A 156 -12.54 -3.35 -4.58
CA LEU A 156 -12.36 -2.38 -3.50
C LEU A 156 -11.94 -1.01 -4.03
N ARG A 157 -11.00 -0.97 -4.98
CA ARG A 157 -10.40 0.29 -5.47
C ARG A 157 -11.27 1.01 -6.49
N GLU A 158 -11.90 0.26 -7.39
CA GLU A 158 -12.86 0.82 -8.36
C GLU A 158 -14.06 1.45 -7.65
N ARG A 159 -14.55 0.82 -6.57
CA ARG A 159 -15.62 1.39 -5.72
C ARG A 159 -15.23 2.74 -5.11
N LEU A 160 -13.93 2.98 -4.90
CA LEU A 160 -13.41 4.22 -4.35
C LEU A 160 -13.08 5.23 -5.46
N GLY A 161 -13.36 4.94 -6.74
CA GLY A 161 -13.04 5.83 -7.86
C GLY A 161 -11.58 5.78 -8.31
N ILE A 162 -10.82 4.76 -7.89
CA ILE A 162 -9.45 4.54 -8.36
C ILE A 162 -9.46 3.45 -9.42
N HIS A 163 -9.06 3.79 -10.63
CA HIS A 163 -8.91 2.82 -11.72
C HIS A 163 -7.56 2.13 -11.63
N LEU A 164 -7.51 0.86 -12.03
CA LEU A 164 -6.31 0.05 -11.93
C LEU A 164 -5.84 -0.35 -13.31
N VAL A 165 -4.62 0.04 -13.66
CA VAL A 165 -3.98 -0.34 -14.92
C VAL A 165 -2.94 -1.42 -14.63
N ASN A 166 -3.09 -2.58 -15.25
CA ASN A 166 -2.13 -3.66 -15.06
C ASN A 166 -0.81 -3.32 -15.74
N ARG A 167 0.32 -3.65 -15.10
CA ARG A 167 1.65 -3.53 -15.73
C ARG A 167 1.77 -4.23 -17.08
N LYS A 168 0.99 -5.28 -17.33
CA LYS A 168 0.95 -5.99 -18.60
C LYS A 168 0.29 -5.20 -19.74
N GLU A 169 -0.52 -4.20 -19.43
CA GLU A 169 -1.18 -3.34 -20.41
C GLU A 169 -0.25 -2.22 -20.92
N GLY A 170 0.97 -2.12 -20.36
CA GLY A 170 1.96 -1.12 -20.74
C GLY A 170 1.65 0.26 -20.16
N VAL A 171 2.30 1.28 -20.73
CA VAL A 171 2.22 2.67 -20.25
C VAL A 171 1.21 3.53 -21.00
N VAL A 172 0.76 3.09 -22.19
CA VAL A 172 -0.19 3.84 -23.03
C VAL A 172 -1.46 4.26 -22.28
N PRO A 173 -2.11 3.40 -21.45
CA PRO A 173 -3.27 3.84 -20.68
C PRO A 173 -2.94 4.90 -19.63
N LEU A 174 -1.69 4.95 -19.15
CA LEU A 174 -1.23 5.95 -18.19
C LEU A 174 -1.01 7.30 -18.87
N GLU A 175 -0.41 7.30 -20.07
CA GLU A 175 -0.21 8.50 -20.91
C GLU A 175 -1.55 9.16 -21.22
N ALA A 176 -2.56 8.39 -21.62
CA ALA A 176 -3.89 8.92 -21.90
C ALA A 176 -4.54 9.62 -20.68
N VAL A 177 -4.25 9.15 -19.47
CA VAL A 177 -4.72 9.79 -18.22
C VAL A 177 -3.95 11.08 -17.97
N LEU A 178 -2.63 11.08 -18.17
CA LEU A 178 -1.79 12.27 -18.03
C LEU A 178 -2.19 13.36 -19.04
N ASP A 179 -2.48 13.00 -20.29
CA ASP A 179 -2.94 13.93 -21.34
C ASP A 179 -4.25 14.65 -20.98
N ARG A 180 -5.08 14.02 -20.15
CA ARG A 180 -6.31 14.62 -19.60
C ARG A 180 -6.10 15.37 -18.29
N ASN A 181 -4.86 15.69 -17.92
CA ASN A 181 -4.51 16.24 -16.62
C ASN A 181 -5.01 15.36 -15.46
N GLY A 182 -4.90 14.04 -15.60
CA GLY A 182 -5.17 13.07 -14.54
C GLY A 182 -3.95 12.78 -13.66
N VAL A 183 -4.11 11.84 -12.74
CA VAL A 183 -3.10 11.41 -11.78
C VAL A 183 -2.72 9.95 -12.02
N VAL A 184 -1.43 9.69 -12.15
CA VAL A 184 -0.88 8.34 -12.23
C VAL A 184 -0.10 8.02 -10.96
N CYS A 185 -0.54 7.01 -10.22
CA CYS A 185 0.10 6.51 -9.02
C CYS A 185 1.00 5.31 -9.36
N ILE A 186 2.27 5.36 -8.97
CA ILE A 186 3.27 4.31 -9.25
C ILE A 186 4.00 3.95 -7.98
N PHE A 187 4.09 2.64 -7.69
CA PHE A 187 5.04 2.14 -6.71
C PHE A 187 6.43 2.02 -7.31
N PHE A 188 7.40 2.75 -6.76
CA PHE A 188 8.71 2.98 -7.40
C PHE A 188 9.89 2.25 -6.73
N ASP A 189 9.68 1.67 -5.55
CA ASP A 189 10.73 1.15 -4.66
C ASP A 189 10.92 -0.38 -4.75
N GLN A 190 10.57 -0.97 -5.89
CA GLN A 190 10.80 -2.39 -6.18
C GLN A 190 11.57 -2.58 -7.47
N SER A 191 12.43 -3.61 -7.49
CA SER A 191 13.18 -3.97 -8.68
C SER A 191 12.27 -4.28 -9.85
N ALA A 192 12.45 -3.51 -10.93
CA ALA A 192 11.75 -3.71 -12.18
C ALA A 192 12.36 -4.82 -13.06
N GLY A 193 13.41 -5.50 -12.59
CA GLY A 193 14.20 -6.48 -13.35
C GLY A 193 15.00 -5.81 -14.46
N ASP A 194 15.16 -6.49 -15.60
CA ASP A 194 15.93 -6.00 -16.75
C ASP A 194 15.38 -4.71 -17.37
N ALA A 195 14.12 -4.38 -17.08
CA ALA A 195 13.46 -3.15 -17.52
C ALA A 195 13.67 -1.97 -16.55
N GLY A 196 14.42 -2.17 -15.45
CA GLY A 196 14.71 -1.13 -14.47
C GLY A 196 15.84 -0.20 -14.89
N CYS A 197 15.85 1.00 -14.32
CA CYS A 197 17.00 1.90 -14.42
C CYS A 197 17.92 1.65 -13.23
N LEU A 198 19.20 1.40 -13.50
CA LEU A 198 20.20 1.25 -12.45
C LEU A 198 20.45 2.61 -11.79
N THR A 199 20.32 2.66 -10.47
CA THR A 199 20.58 3.84 -9.66
C THR A 199 21.15 3.45 -8.29
N THR A 200 21.53 4.43 -7.48
CA THR A 200 21.96 4.20 -6.11
C THR A 200 20.79 4.38 -5.15
N PHE A 201 20.55 3.39 -4.28
CA PHE A 201 19.63 3.50 -3.14
C PHE A 201 20.35 3.03 -1.88
N CYS A 202 20.42 3.91 -0.86
CA CYS A 202 21.22 3.69 0.35
C CYS A 202 22.67 3.30 0.01
N GLU A 203 23.30 4.06 -0.89
CA GLU A 203 24.71 3.87 -1.33
C GLU A 203 25.00 2.51 -1.98
N ARG A 204 23.96 1.78 -2.40
CA ARG A 204 24.08 0.52 -3.13
C ARG A 204 23.39 0.60 -4.47
N LEU A 205 23.95 -0.11 -5.45
CA LEU A 205 23.33 -0.26 -6.76
C LEU A 205 21.98 -0.99 -6.61
N ALA A 206 20.94 -0.40 -7.17
CA ALA A 206 19.57 -0.89 -7.15
C ALA A 206 18.91 -0.61 -8.51
N SER A 207 17.79 -1.27 -8.75
CA SER A 207 16.93 -1.11 -9.94
C SER A 207 15.47 -1.24 -9.55
#